data_AF-A0A524QQS3-F1
#
_entry.id   AF-A0A524QQS3-F1
#
_cell.length_a   1.000
_cell.length_b   1.000
_cell.length_c   1.000
_cell.angle_alpha   90.00
_cell.angle_beta   90.00
_cell.angle_gamma   90.00
#
_symmetry.space_group_name_H-M   'P 1'
#
loop_
_entity.id
_entity.type
_entity.pdbx_description
1 polymer ?
#
loop_
_entity_poly.entity_id
_entity_poly.type
_entity_poly.pdbx_seq_one_letter_code
_entity_poly.pdbx_strand_id
1 'polypeptide(L)'
;ANLKIQDGCNYYCSFCIIPTVRGRARSRTFADIIREARELVEFGHRELVITGVNLGTYKNDGKRLLQVISELEKIDGLARIRISSIEPTTIGEELVRYMASSEKLVPYLHLPLQSGDDRILKEMKRKHTIAAFSKFIEWAAKTVPDVGIGADIMVGFPGEGEDEFLHTKEALTDLPIYYFHVFSYSDRPGTKSVDLKPKVDPQTKKARARKLLDLSTRKKRAFYENHVGDTVSVLFEDNEHGYWTGHTGNYMKVQVTSSQTLHNQILPVRLIETRGDTLFGEIL
;
A
#
# COMPACT_ATOMS: atom_id res chain seq x y z
N ALA A 1 -14.96 1.14 3.93
CA ALA A 1 -15.33 -0.23 3.55
C ALA A 1 -14.44 -0.75 2.43
N ASN A 2 -14.26 -2.08 2.35
CA ASN A 2 -13.50 -2.71 1.25
C ASN A 2 -14.43 -2.98 0.05
N LEU A 3 -13.99 -2.60 -1.14
CA LEU A 3 -14.68 -2.82 -2.42
C LEU A 3 -13.81 -3.72 -3.30
N LYS A 4 -14.16 -5.00 -3.41
CA LYS A 4 -13.35 -5.97 -4.15
C LYS A 4 -13.67 -5.94 -5.65
N ILE A 5 -12.73 -5.50 -6.48
CA ILE A 5 -12.97 -5.34 -7.93
C ILE A 5 -12.36 -6.46 -8.77
N GLN A 6 -11.44 -7.24 -8.21
CA GLN A 6 -10.62 -8.20 -8.97
C GLN A 6 -10.19 -9.35 -8.05
N ASP A 7 -10.07 -10.56 -8.61
CA ASP A 7 -9.53 -11.73 -7.88
C ASP A 7 -8.70 -12.66 -8.76
N GLY A 8 -7.84 -13.46 -8.13
CA GLY A 8 -6.87 -14.32 -8.83
C GLY A 8 -5.74 -13.54 -9.49
N CYS A 9 -4.76 -14.23 -10.07
CA CYS A 9 -3.62 -13.57 -10.70
C CYS A 9 -3.06 -14.40 -11.85
N ASN A 10 -2.66 -13.71 -12.93
CA ASN A 10 -1.94 -14.33 -14.05
C ASN A 10 -0.41 -14.23 -13.89
N TYR A 11 0.08 -13.59 -12.82
CA TYR A 11 1.51 -13.48 -12.54
C TYR A 11 1.94 -14.65 -11.65
N TYR A 12 2.82 -15.49 -12.18
CA TYR A 12 3.35 -16.67 -11.48
C TYR A 12 4.69 -16.33 -10.82
N CYS A 13 4.63 -15.52 -9.75
CA CYS A 13 5.79 -15.27 -8.90
C CYS A 13 6.24 -16.59 -8.26
N SER A 14 7.53 -16.83 -8.13
CA SER A 14 8.04 -18.16 -7.72
C SER A 14 7.60 -18.58 -6.32
N PHE A 15 7.30 -17.62 -5.44
CA PHE A 15 6.85 -17.82 -4.06
C PHE A 15 5.33 -17.71 -3.85
N CYS A 16 4.58 -17.27 -4.86
CA CYS A 16 3.17 -16.91 -4.70
C CYS A 16 2.26 -18.08 -5.06
N ILE A 17 1.46 -18.55 -4.08
CA ILE A 17 0.50 -19.64 -4.29
C ILE A 17 -0.84 -19.17 -4.89
N ILE A 18 -1.06 -17.84 -4.97
CA ILE A 18 -2.36 -17.25 -5.37
C ILE A 18 -2.87 -17.74 -6.73
N PRO A 19 -2.06 -17.86 -7.79
CA PRO A 19 -2.54 -18.40 -9.07
C PRO A 19 -3.12 -19.81 -8.95
N THR A 20 -2.65 -20.61 -7.99
CA THR A 20 -3.17 -21.96 -7.72
C THR A 20 -4.45 -21.92 -6.90
N VAL A 21 -4.47 -21.19 -5.78
CA VAL A 21 -5.62 -21.22 -4.84
C VAL A 21 -6.78 -20.31 -5.23
N ARG A 22 -6.52 -19.25 -6.00
CA ARG A 22 -7.57 -18.31 -6.48
C ARG A 22 -7.75 -18.36 -7.99
N GLY A 23 -6.95 -19.14 -8.71
CA GLY A 23 -7.00 -19.28 -10.16
C GLY A 23 -6.51 -18.03 -10.92
N ARG A 24 -6.79 -18.03 -12.23
CA ARG A 24 -6.47 -16.94 -13.15
C ARG A 24 -7.18 -15.64 -12.77
N ALA A 25 -6.60 -14.51 -13.20
CA ALA A 25 -7.18 -13.20 -12.95
C ALA A 25 -8.59 -13.08 -13.53
N ARG A 26 -9.53 -12.60 -12.71
CA ARG A 26 -10.92 -12.32 -13.05
C ARG A 26 -11.29 -10.95 -12.52
N SER A 27 -11.89 -10.13 -13.37
CA SER A 27 -12.42 -8.82 -13.00
C SER A 27 -13.89 -8.96 -12.64
N ARG A 28 -14.35 -8.24 -11.61
CA ARG A 28 -15.79 -8.06 -11.36
C ARG A 28 -16.40 -7.18 -12.47
N THR A 29 -17.69 -7.37 -12.76
CA THR A 29 -18.38 -6.54 -13.75
C THR A 29 -18.35 -5.08 -13.31
N PHE A 30 -18.18 -4.16 -14.26
CA PHE A 30 -18.10 -2.74 -13.99
C PHE A 30 -19.37 -2.22 -13.32
N ALA A 31 -20.54 -2.61 -13.83
CA ALA A 31 -21.83 -2.22 -13.30
C ALA A 31 -22.03 -2.69 -11.86
N ASP A 32 -21.67 -3.94 -11.53
CA ASP A 32 -21.77 -4.45 -10.16
C ASP A 32 -20.85 -3.67 -9.20
N ILE A 33 -19.66 -3.25 -9.67
CA ILE A 33 -18.76 -2.45 -8.85
C ILE A 33 -19.40 -1.12 -8.45
N ILE A 34 -19.97 -0.41 -9.42
CA ILE A 34 -20.58 0.90 -9.17
C ILE A 34 -21.85 0.76 -8.33
N ARG A 35 -22.65 -0.30 -8.56
CA ARG A 35 -23.84 -0.59 -7.75
C ARG A 35 -23.47 -0.82 -6.27
N GLU A 36 -22.55 -1.74 -6.00
CA GLU A 36 -22.11 -2.05 -4.63
C GLU A 36 -21.46 -0.83 -3.96
N ALA A 37 -20.71 -0.02 -4.71
CA ALA A 37 -20.15 1.21 -4.18
C ALA A 37 -21.22 2.20 -3.72
N ARG A 38 -22.31 2.36 -4.47
CA ARG A 38 -23.45 3.21 -4.08
C ARG A 38 -24.13 2.66 -2.83
N GLU A 39 -24.40 1.35 -2.78
CA GLU A 39 -24.97 0.69 -1.60
C GLU A 39 -24.10 0.91 -0.35
N LEU A 40 -22.78 0.76 -0.46
CA LEU A 40 -21.85 1.01 0.65
C LEU A 40 -21.90 2.46 1.13
N VAL A 41 -22.02 3.42 0.22
CA VAL A 41 -22.13 4.85 0.56
C VAL A 41 -23.49 5.15 1.20
N GLU A 42 -24.57 4.54 0.72
CA GLU A 42 -25.91 4.61 1.34
C GLU A 42 -25.92 4.03 2.76
N PHE A 43 -25.12 2.99 3.03
CA PHE A 43 -24.88 2.48 4.39
C PHE A 43 -23.97 3.38 5.24
N GLY A 44 -23.57 4.54 4.73
CA GLY A 44 -22.83 5.56 5.44
C GLY A 44 -21.31 5.45 5.33
N HIS A 45 -20.75 4.56 4.51
CA HIS A 45 -19.30 4.47 4.36
C HIS A 45 -18.73 5.69 3.65
N ARG A 46 -17.81 6.41 4.32
CA ARG A 46 -17.17 7.63 3.78
C ARG A 46 -15.93 7.35 2.93
N GLU A 47 -15.25 6.23 3.17
CA GLU A 47 -14.09 5.78 2.38
C GLU A 47 -14.34 4.39 1.77
N LEU A 48 -14.02 4.24 0.49
CA LEU A 48 -13.97 2.95 -0.20
C LEU A 48 -12.52 2.57 -0.51
N VAL A 49 -12.08 1.43 0.03
CA VAL A 49 -10.77 0.85 -0.25
C VAL A 49 -10.93 -0.16 -1.38
N ILE A 50 -10.39 0.15 -2.55
CA ILE A 50 -10.38 -0.73 -3.71
C ILE A 50 -9.43 -1.90 -3.43
N THR A 51 -9.97 -3.12 -3.44
CA THR A 51 -9.24 -4.35 -3.12
C THR A 51 -9.24 -5.34 -4.27
N GLY A 52 -8.17 -6.12 -4.35
CA GLY A 52 -7.97 -7.15 -5.35
C GLY A 52 -6.60 -7.79 -5.18
N VAL A 53 -6.30 -8.78 -6.02
CA VAL A 53 -5.01 -9.49 -5.99
C VAL A 53 -3.95 -8.76 -6.82
N ASN A 54 -4.34 -8.25 -7.98
CA ASN A 54 -3.49 -7.43 -8.85
C ASN A 54 -4.36 -6.38 -9.55
N LEU A 55 -4.63 -5.27 -8.85
CA LEU A 55 -5.59 -4.25 -9.24
C LEU A 55 -5.35 -3.64 -10.61
N GLY A 56 -4.09 -3.38 -10.98
CA GLY A 56 -3.78 -2.77 -12.28
C GLY A 56 -4.12 -3.66 -13.49
N THR A 57 -4.38 -4.96 -13.25
CA THR A 57 -4.86 -5.89 -14.29
C THR A 57 -6.37 -5.87 -14.50
N TYR A 58 -7.12 -5.06 -13.73
CA TYR A 58 -8.57 -4.95 -13.90
C TYR A 58 -8.92 -4.54 -15.34
N LYS A 59 -9.79 -5.35 -15.95
CA LYS A 59 -10.37 -5.11 -17.26
C LYS A 59 -11.75 -5.77 -17.37
N ASN A 60 -12.76 -5.00 -17.73
CA ASN A 60 -14.10 -5.50 -18.08
C ASN A 60 -14.72 -4.54 -19.11
N ASP A 61 -15.23 -5.08 -20.21
CA ASP A 61 -15.94 -4.34 -21.28
C ASP A 61 -15.23 -3.04 -21.73
N GLY A 62 -13.91 -3.13 -21.93
CA GLY A 62 -13.08 -1.99 -22.36
C GLY A 62 -12.71 -1.01 -21.25
N LYS A 63 -13.29 -1.11 -20.05
CA LYS A 63 -12.92 -0.31 -18.87
C LYS A 63 -11.71 -0.90 -18.14
N ARG A 64 -10.88 -0.03 -17.57
CA ARG A 64 -9.72 -0.36 -16.73
C ARG A 64 -9.88 0.26 -15.34
N LEU A 65 -8.90 0.02 -14.46
CA LEU A 65 -8.92 0.49 -13.07
C LEU A 65 -9.19 2.00 -12.96
N LEU A 66 -8.58 2.82 -13.82
CA LEU A 66 -8.79 4.27 -13.78
C LEU A 66 -10.26 4.64 -14.04
N GLN A 67 -10.95 3.95 -14.95
CA GLN A 67 -12.38 4.19 -15.18
C GLN A 67 -13.25 3.75 -14.01
N VAL A 68 -12.83 2.74 -13.23
CA VAL A 68 -13.52 2.38 -11.99
C VAL A 68 -13.39 3.55 -11.01
N ILE A 69 -12.17 4.01 -10.76
CA ILE A 69 -11.88 5.12 -9.84
C ILE A 69 -12.66 6.38 -10.25
N SER A 70 -12.62 6.75 -11.54
CA SER A 70 -13.28 7.97 -12.01
C SER A 70 -14.81 7.91 -11.91
N GLU A 71 -15.43 6.73 -12.02
CA GLU A 71 -16.87 6.59 -11.78
C GLU A 71 -17.22 6.55 -10.29
N LEU A 72 -16.36 5.96 -9.45
CA LEU A 72 -16.53 6.01 -7.99
C LEU A 72 -16.48 7.45 -7.49
N GLU A 73 -15.59 8.27 -8.05
CA GLU A 73 -15.42 9.67 -7.64
C GLU A 73 -16.69 10.51 -7.88
N LYS A 74 -17.53 10.11 -8.84
CA LYS A 74 -18.81 10.77 -9.13
C LYS A 74 -19.94 10.38 -8.16
N ILE A 75 -19.71 9.45 -7.24
CA ILE A 75 -20.73 9.05 -6.27
C ILE A 75 -20.85 10.14 -5.19
N ASP A 76 -22.03 10.75 -5.10
CA ASP A 76 -22.37 11.70 -4.04
C ASP A 76 -22.31 11.02 -2.67
N GLY A 77 -21.79 11.74 -1.66
CA GLY A 77 -21.59 11.21 -0.31
C GLY A 77 -20.30 10.39 -0.12
N LEU A 78 -19.70 9.86 -1.18
CA LEU A 78 -18.37 9.27 -1.11
C LEU A 78 -17.32 10.37 -0.90
N ALA A 79 -16.51 10.26 0.15
CA ALA A 79 -15.49 11.26 0.48
C ALA A 79 -14.07 10.83 0.07
N ARG A 80 -13.75 9.53 0.17
CA ARG A 80 -12.41 9.02 -0.13
C ARG A 80 -12.46 7.71 -0.90
N ILE A 81 -11.50 7.57 -1.81
CA ILE A 81 -11.17 6.34 -2.51
C ILE A 81 -9.72 6.04 -2.20
N ARG A 82 -9.45 4.84 -1.72
CA ARG A 82 -8.09 4.35 -1.46
C ARG A 82 -7.81 3.14 -2.30
N ILE A 83 -6.62 3.08 -2.88
CA ILE A 83 -6.12 1.86 -3.51
C ILE A 83 -5.39 1.07 -2.42
N SER A 84 -5.66 -0.23 -2.31
CA SER A 84 -4.88 -1.12 -1.45
C SER A 84 -3.48 -1.39 -2.06
N SER A 85 -3.06 -2.64 -2.20
CA SER A 85 -1.78 -2.95 -2.84
C SER A 85 -1.92 -2.98 -4.36
N ILE A 86 -0.96 -2.38 -5.07
CA ILE A 86 -0.97 -2.31 -6.54
C ILE A 86 0.39 -2.59 -7.14
N GLU A 87 0.42 -3.49 -8.13
CA GLU A 87 1.65 -3.86 -8.84
C GLU A 87 2.09 -2.71 -9.77
N PRO A 88 3.27 -2.09 -9.55
CA PRO A 88 3.71 -0.92 -10.33
C PRO A 88 3.81 -1.22 -11.83
N THR A 89 4.16 -2.45 -12.21
CA THR A 89 4.27 -2.85 -13.63
C THR A 89 2.93 -2.96 -14.35
N THR A 90 1.80 -2.78 -13.66
CA THR A 90 0.44 -2.94 -14.23
C THR A 90 -0.33 -1.65 -14.33
N ILE A 91 0.23 -0.54 -13.84
CA ILE A 91 -0.38 0.78 -13.88
C ILE A 91 0.45 1.71 -14.75
N GLY A 92 -0.24 2.51 -15.57
CA GLY A 92 0.39 3.55 -16.37
C GLY A 92 0.48 4.86 -15.60
N GLU A 93 1.14 5.84 -16.21
CA GLU A 93 1.31 7.17 -15.62
C GLU A 93 -0.04 7.88 -15.38
N GLU A 94 -1.07 7.53 -16.16
CA GLU A 94 -2.39 8.14 -16.07
C GLU A 94 -3.02 8.01 -14.68
N LEU A 95 -2.77 6.91 -13.97
CA LEU A 95 -3.33 6.70 -12.64
C LEU A 95 -2.71 7.64 -11.60
N VAL A 96 -1.38 7.81 -11.65
CA VAL A 96 -0.65 8.66 -10.71
C VAL A 96 -0.93 10.13 -11.01
N ARG A 97 -1.03 10.52 -12.29
CA ARG A 97 -1.46 11.87 -12.66
C ARG A 97 -2.89 12.17 -12.20
N TYR A 98 -3.79 11.19 -12.33
CA TYR A 98 -5.16 11.33 -11.83
C TYR A 98 -5.19 11.48 -10.31
N MET A 99 -4.38 10.72 -9.57
CA MET A 99 -4.22 10.86 -8.12
C MET A 99 -3.76 12.26 -7.71
N ALA A 100 -2.88 12.89 -8.49
CA ALA A 100 -2.40 14.25 -8.19
C ALA A 100 -3.48 15.33 -8.32
N SER A 101 -4.52 15.12 -9.14
CA SER A 101 -5.59 16.09 -9.40
C SER A 101 -6.95 15.70 -8.82
N SER A 102 -7.05 14.55 -8.18
CA SER A 102 -8.32 14.02 -7.68
C SER A 102 -8.68 14.61 -6.33
N GLU A 103 -9.98 14.83 -6.11
CA GLU A 103 -10.50 15.31 -4.82
C GLU A 103 -10.79 14.15 -3.86
N LYS A 104 -11.06 12.96 -4.39
CA LYS A 104 -11.45 11.79 -3.58
C LYS A 104 -10.41 10.68 -3.57
N LEU A 105 -9.59 10.50 -4.61
CA LEU A 105 -8.51 9.52 -4.62
C LEU A 105 -7.36 10.00 -3.73
N VAL A 106 -7.19 9.34 -2.59
CA VAL A 106 -6.22 9.76 -1.59
C VAL A 106 -4.77 9.50 -2.04
N PRO A 107 -3.80 10.36 -1.64
CA PRO A 107 -2.41 10.29 -2.08
C PRO A 107 -1.64 9.19 -1.35
N TYR A 108 -1.96 7.93 -1.62
CA TYR A 108 -1.28 6.76 -1.05
C TYR A 108 -1.06 5.66 -2.09
N LEU A 109 0.16 5.13 -2.13
CA LEU A 109 0.54 3.99 -2.95
C LEU A 109 1.22 2.92 -2.09
N HIS A 110 0.66 1.71 -2.10
CA HIS A 110 1.31 0.53 -1.52
C HIS A 110 1.81 -0.38 -2.64
N LEU A 111 3.14 -0.48 -2.78
CA LEU A 111 3.79 -1.08 -3.95
C LEU A 111 4.66 -2.27 -3.55
N PRO A 112 4.38 -3.49 -4.05
CA PRO A 112 5.16 -4.66 -3.68
C PRO A 112 6.52 -4.70 -4.40
N LEU A 113 7.57 -4.22 -3.74
CA LEU A 113 8.96 -4.34 -4.21
C LEU A 113 9.49 -5.78 -4.04
N GLN A 114 9.20 -6.41 -2.91
CA GLN A 114 9.64 -7.74 -2.49
C GLN A 114 11.13 -7.84 -2.15
N SER A 115 12.04 -7.35 -2.99
CA SER A 115 13.49 -7.32 -2.73
C SER A 115 14.13 -6.13 -3.44
N GLY A 116 15.23 -5.61 -2.88
CA GLY A 116 16.02 -4.55 -3.51
C GLY A 116 17.20 -5.06 -4.34
N ASP A 117 17.19 -6.34 -4.73
CA ASP A 117 18.25 -6.96 -5.54
C ASP A 117 17.71 -7.59 -6.83
N ASP A 118 18.30 -7.24 -7.98
CA ASP A 118 17.81 -7.68 -9.29
C ASP A 118 17.95 -9.20 -9.52
N ARG A 119 18.95 -9.86 -8.92
CA ARG A 119 19.09 -11.33 -9.01
C ARG A 119 17.95 -12.00 -8.24
N ILE A 120 17.69 -11.56 -7.01
CA ILE A 120 16.58 -12.08 -6.19
C ILE A 120 15.23 -11.77 -6.84
N LEU A 121 15.01 -10.55 -7.35
CA LEU A 121 13.79 -10.20 -8.08
C LEU A 121 13.55 -11.11 -9.29
N LYS A 122 14.60 -11.44 -10.04
CA LYS A 122 14.53 -12.37 -11.18
C LYS A 122 14.15 -13.78 -10.72
N GLU A 123 14.73 -14.29 -9.64
CA GLU A 123 14.39 -15.61 -9.07
C GLU A 123 12.97 -15.63 -8.48
N MET A 124 12.52 -14.52 -7.91
CA MET A 124 11.14 -14.25 -7.51
C MET A 124 10.17 -14.19 -8.69
N LYS A 125 10.69 -14.06 -9.92
CA LYS A 125 9.94 -13.82 -11.17
C LYS A 125 9.16 -12.50 -11.17
N ARG A 126 9.73 -11.47 -10.56
CA ARG A 126 9.23 -10.10 -10.68
C ARG A 126 9.48 -9.58 -12.10
N LYS A 127 8.62 -8.67 -12.54
CA LYS A 127 8.64 -8.11 -13.90
C LYS A 127 9.25 -6.71 -13.98
N HIS A 128 10.01 -6.34 -12.96
CA HIS A 128 10.70 -5.07 -12.84
C HIS A 128 12.10 -5.31 -12.29
N THR A 129 12.98 -4.34 -12.55
CA THR A 129 14.26 -4.18 -11.89
C THR A 129 14.16 -3.11 -10.82
N ILE A 130 15.19 -3.00 -9.98
CA ILE A 130 15.33 -1.89 -9.02
C ILE A 130 15.35 -0.56 -9.72
N ALA A 131 16.14 -0.41 -10.79
CA ALA A 131 16.19 0.85 -11.54
C ALA A 131 14.81 1.28 -12.07
N ALA A 132 14.02 0.35 -12.61
CA ALA A 132 12.67 0.65 -13.10
C ALA A 132 11.70 1.01 -11.97
N PHE A 133 11.78 0.29 -10.84
CA PHE A 133 10.97 0.57 -9.66
C PHE A 133 11.32 1.94 -9.06
N SER A 134 12.61 2.23 -8.86
CA SER A 134 13.10 3.51 -8.34
C SER A 134 12.66 4.68 -9.20
N LYS A 135 12.81 4.57 -10.52
CA LYS A 135 12.35 5.60 -11.45
C LYS A 135 10.85 5.87 -11.30
N PHE A 136 10.03 4.82 -11.16
CA PHE A 136 8.59 4.96 -11.01
C PHE A 136 8.23 5.68 -9.70
N ILE A 137 8.79 5.26 -8.57
CA ILE A 137 8.42 5.84 -7.28
C ILE A 137 8.95 7.26 -7.09
N GLU A 138 10.13 7.58 -7.59
CA GLU A 138 10.68 8.94 -7.56
C GLU A 138 9.82 9.88 -8.40
N TRP A 139 9.39 9.40 -9.57
CA TRP A 139 8.46 10.13 -10.42
C TRP A 139 7.09 10.31 -9.74
N ALA A 140 6.56 9.27 -9.10
CA ALA A 140 5.28 9.35 -8.38
C ALA A 140 5.36 10.33 -7.21
N ALA A 141 6.44 10.28 -6.41
CA ALA A 141 6.69 11.20 -5.30
C ALA A 141 6.82 12.67 -5.76
N LYS A 142 7.35 12.92 -6.96
CA LYS A 142 7.40 14.26 -7.56
C LYS A 142 6.06 14.71 -8.15
N THR A 143 5.21 13.77 -8.54
CA THR A 143 3.96 14.06 -9.27
C THR A 143 2.78 14.27 -8.33
N VAL A 144 2.70 13.49 -7.24
CA VAL A 144 1.61 13.56 -6.26
C VAL A 144 2.16 14.18 -4.98
N PRO A 145 1.78 15.43 -4.64
CA PRO A 145 2.19 16.07 -3.40
C PRO A 145 1.86 15.20 -2.18
N ASP A 146 2.78 15.17 -1.22
CA ASP A 146 2.63 14.50 0.08
C ASP A 146 2.27 13.01 0.02
N VAL A 147 2.51 12.35 -1.12
CA VAL A 147 2.14 10.95 -1.32
C VAL A 147 2.84 10.04 -0.31
N GLY A 148 2.02 9.27 0.41
CA GLY A 148 2.52 8.20 1.25
C GLY A 148 2.86 6.99 0.38
N ILE A 149 4.11 6.56 0.37
CA ILE A 149 4.53 5.34 -0.33
C ILE A 149 4.91 4.27 0.69
N GLY A 150 4.19 3.15 0.65
CA GLY A 150 4.50 1.93 1.38
C GLY A 150 4.98 0.81 0.44
N ALA A 151 5.73 -0.16 0.97
CA ALA A 151 6.17 -1.32 0.20
C ALA A 151 6.14 -2.64 0.97
N ASP A 152 5.85 -3.74 0.27
CA ASP A 152 6.01 -5.10 0.76
C ASP A 152 7.45 -5.58 0.54
N ILE A 153 8.11 -6.07 1.58
CA ILE A 153 9.50 -6.57 1.54
C ILE A 153 9.60 -7.97 2.15
N MET A 154 10.14 -8.90 1.38
CA MET A 154 10.43 -10.25 1.81
C MET A 154 11.91 -10.39 2.16
N VAL A 155 12.22 -10.94 3.33
CA VAL A 155 13.58 -11.34 3.70
C VAL A 155 13.76 -12.85 3.70
N GLY A 156 14.95 -13.30 3.34
CA GLY A 156 15.36 -14.68 3.38
C GLY A 156 14.79 -15.54 2.27
N PHE A 157 14.52 -14.94 1.12
CA PHE A 157 14.18 -15.70 -0.08
C PHE A 157 15.30 -16.72 -0.37
N PRO A 158 15.02 -17.93 -0.87
CA PRO A 158 16.07 -18.90 -1.20
C PRO A 158 17.13 -18.28 -2.11
N GLY A 159 18.40 -18.44 -1.76
CA GLY A 159 19.50 -17.81 -2.46
C GLY A 159 19.89 -16.41 -1.98
N GLU A 160 19.12 -15.75 -1.11
CA GLU A 160 19.46 -14.41 -0.58
C GLU A 160 20.70 -14.47 0.34
N GLY A 161 21.85 -14.03 -0.17
CA GLY A 161 23.10 -13.87 0.56
C GLY A 161 23.13 -12.56 1.35
N GLU A 162 24.29 -12.22 1.92
CA GLU A 162 24.44 -10.96 2.68
C GLU A 162 24.41 -9.75 1.75
N ASP A 163 25.07 -9.82 0.59
CA ASP A 163 25.14 -8.73 -0.38
C ASP A 163 23.75 -8.37 -0.93
N GLU A 164 22.91 -9.36 -1.28
CA GLU A 164 21.56 -9.08 -1.78
C GLU A 164 20.65 -8.48 -0.71
N PHE A 165 20.86 -8.86 0.55
CA PHE A 165 20.19 -8.21 1.67
C PHE A 165 20.67 -6.77 1.86
N LEU A 166 21.97 -6.50 1.70
CA LEU A 166 22.52 -5.15 1.77
C LEU A 166 22.01 -4.26 0.65
N HIS A 167 21.97 -4.74 -0.60
CA HIS A 167 21.33 -4.02 -1.72
C HIS A 167 19.87 -3.68 -1.40
N THR A 168 19.14 -4.63 -0.80
CA THR A 168 17.76 -4.39 -0.34
C THR A 168 17.67 -3.27 0.68
N LYS A 169 18.54 -3.28 1.69
CA LYS A 169 18.58 -2.25 2.72
C LYS A 169 18.97 -0.89 2.15
N GLU A 170 19.94 -0.83 1.25
CA GLU A 170 20.42 0.39 0.59
C GLU A 170 19.32 1.01 -0.27
N ALA A 171 18.70 0.23 -1.16
CA ALA A 171 17.56 0.68 -1.95
C ALA A 171 16.45 1.25 -1.05
N LEU A 172 16.08 0.55 0.02
CA LEU A 172 15.06 1.04 0.96
C LEU A 172 15.49 2.29 1.74
N THR A 173 16.78 2.52 1.92
CA THR A 173 17.30 3.72 2.58
C THR A 173 17.12 4.94 1.69
N ASP A 174 17.42 4.83 0.40
CA ASP A 174 17.46 5.98 -0.53
C ASP A 174 16.09 6.33 -1.10
N LEU A 175 15.22 5.34 -1.29
CA LEU A 175 13.95 5.53 -1.98
C LEU A 175 12.92 6.31 -1.13
N PRO A 176 12.01 7.09 -1.74
CA PRO A 176 11.00 7.88 -1.02
C PRO A 176 9.83 7.02 -0.50
N ILE A 177 10.14 5.96 0.25
CA ILE A 177 9.19 5.02 0.84
C ILE A 177 9.28 5.17 2.36
N TYR A 178 8.17 5.53 3.01
CA TYR A 178 8.18 5.78 4.46
C TYR A 178 7.88 4.53 5.29
N TYR A 179 7.20 3.53 4.70
CA TYR A 179 6.77 2.34 5.42
C TYR A 179 7.06 1.06 4.65
N PHE A 180 7.59 0.05 5.34
CA PHE A 180 7.78 -1.29 4.78
C PHE A 180 6.98 -2.31 5.59
N HIS A 181 6.15 -3.09 4.90
CA HIS A 181 5.64 -4.32 5.46
C HIS A 181 6.67 -5.43 5.25
N VAL A 182 7.43 -5.73 6.31
CA VAL A 182 8.52 -6.73 6.27
C VAL A 182 8.00 -8.10 6.72
N PHE A 183 8.19 -9.10 5.88
CA PHE A 183 7.87 -10.50 6.20
C PHE A 183 9.00 -11.44 5.80
N SER A 184 9.07 -12.59 6.47
CA SER A 184 10.07 -13.61 6.17
C SER A 184 9.55 -14.60 5.14
N TYR A 185 10.42 -15.03 4.23
CA TYR A 185 10.11 -16.13 3.31
C TYR A 185 9.71 -17.39 4.06
N SER A 186 8.60 -17.97 3.63
CA SER A 186 8.08 -19.26 4.09
C SER A 186 7.70 -20.10 2.88
N ASP A 187 8.09 -21.36 2.89
CA ASP A 187 7.73 -22.30 1.83
C ASP A 187 6.20 -22.44 1.75
N ARG A 188 5.67 -22.26 0.54
CA ARG A 188 4.26 -22.51 0.24
C ARG A 188 4.19 -23.74 -0.66
N PRO A 189 3.60 -24.87 -0.21
CA PRO A 189 3.50 -26.07 -1.01
C PRO A 189 2.94 -25.78 -2.41
N GLY A 190 3.57 -26.35 -3.45
CA GLY A 190 3.19 -26.13 -4.84
C GLY A 190 3.74 -24.87 -5.50
N THR A 191 4.56 -24.08 -4.80
CA THR A 191 5.27 -22.92 -5.39
C THR A 191 6.69 -23.28 -5.82
N LYS A 192 7.20 -22.62 -6.86
CA LYS A 192 8.53 -22.92 -7.43
C LYS A 192 9.68 -22.64 -6.46
N SER A 193 9.49 -21.70 -5.53
CA SER A 193 10.52 -21.33 -4.56
C SER A 193 10.81 -22.43 -3.53
N VAL A 194 9.89 -23.41 -3.36
CA VAL A 194 10.08 -24.55 -2.45
C VAL A 194 11.35 -25.32 -2.78
N ASP A 195 11.60 -25.54 -4.07
CA ASP A 195 12.75 -26.33 -4.55
C ASP A 195 14.04 -25.52 -4.67
N LEU A 196 13.97 -24.19 -4.54
CA LEU A 196 15.15 -23.32 -4.64
C LEU A 196 16.06 -23.46 -3.42
N LYS A 197 17.37 -23.40 -3.67
CA LYS A 197 18.47 -23.53 -2.70
C LYS A 197 19.57 -22.49 -2.99
N PRO A 198 20.40 -22.13 -2.00
CA PRO A 198 20.31 -22.50 -0.58
C PRO A 198 19.12 -21.85 0.13
N LYS A 199 18.60 -22.48 1.18
CA LYS A 199 17.61 -21.83 2.05
C LYS A 199 18.34 -20.96 3.07
N VAL A 200 17.79 -19.78 3.35
CA VAL A 200 18.25 -18.93 4.45
C VAL A 200 17.71 -19.49 5.77
N ASP A 201 18.56 -19.62 6.78
CA ASP A 201 18.17 -20.16 8.08
C ASP A 201 17.25 -19.19 8.85
N PRO A 202 16.42 -19.68 9.78
CA PRO A 202 15.46 -18.84 10.51
C PRO A 202 16.09 -17.71 11.33
N GLN A 203 17.30 -17.89 11.88
CA GLN A 203 17.96 -16.86 12.70
C GLN A 203 18.40 -15.69 11.82
N THR A 204 18.98 -15.97 10.67
CA THR A 204 19.34 -14.95 9.67
C THR A 204 18.10 -14.19 9.18
N LYS A 205 16.99 -14.88 8.87
CA LYS A 205 15.72 -14.22 8.50
C LYS A 205 15.24 -13.26 9.58
N LYS A 206 15.24 -13.69 10.84
CA LYS A 206 14.82 -12.89 11.98
C LYS A 206 15.71 -11.66 12.17
N ALA A 207 17.02 -11.81 12.05
CA ALA A 207 17.97 -10.72 12.14
C ALA A 207 17.76 -9.69 11.02
N ARG A 208 17.60 -10.14 9.76
CA ARG A 208 17.31 -9.30 8.60
C ARG A 208 15.98 -8.56 8.72
N ALA A 209 14.92 -9.27 9.12
CA ALA A 209 13.62 -8.66 9.38
C ALA A 209 13.72 -7.55 10.43
N ARG A 210 14.45 -7.78 11.54
CA ARG A 210 14.65 -6.78 12.58
C ARG A 210 15.38 -5.54 12.06
N LYS A 211 16.43 -5.71 11.25
CA LYS A 211 17.18 -4.61 10.63
C LYS A 211 16.27 -3.74 9.73
N LEU A 212 15.41 -4.36 8.91
CA LEU A 212 14.50 -3.62 8.02
C LEU A 212 13.31 -2.99 8.76
N LEU A 213 12.80 -3.63 9.82
CA LEU A 213 11.77 -3.04 10.68
C LEU A 213 12.28 -1.80 11.44
N ASP A 214 13.53 -1.81 11.90
CA ASP A 214 14.18 -0.63 12.47
C ASP A 214 14.28 0.50 11.44
N LEU A 215 14.75 0.20 10.22
CA LEU A 215 14.80 1.18 9.14
C LEU A 215 13.41 1.74 8.82
N SER A 216 12.39 0.88 8.70
CA SER A 216 11.01 1.32 8.45
C SER A 216 10.49 2.24 9.56
N THR A 217 10.80 1.94 10.82
CA THR A 217 10.41 2.78 11.96
C THR A 217 11.05 4.17 11.84
N ARG A 218 12.34 4.24 11.52
CA ARG A 218 13.04 5.51 11.33
C ARG A 218 12.50 6.32 10.16
N LYS A 219 12.24 5.68 9.02
CA LYS A 219 11.67 6.36 7.84
C LYS A 219 10.24 6.83 8.07
N LYS A 220 9.41 6.02 8.74
CA LYS A 220 8.04 6.41 9.12
C LYS A 220 8.06 7.62 10.04
N ARG A 221 8.92 7.59 11.06
CA ARG A 221 9.10 8.71 11.99
C ARG A 221 9.51 9.99 11.25
N ALA A 222 10.53 9.93 10.40
CA ALA A 222 10.97 11.09 9.62
C ALA A 222 9.86 11.65 8.72
N PHE A 223 9.07 10.78 8.08
CA PHE A 223 7.91 11.20 7.29
C PHE A 223 6.87 11.91 8.16
N TYR A 224 6.56 11.39 9.35
CA TYR A 224 5.60 12.02 10.27
C TYR A 224 6.13 13.35 10.82
N GLU A 225 7.41 13.43 11.18
CA GLU A 225 8.05 14.66 11.67
C GLU A 225 7.97 15.78 10.64
N ASN A 226 8.10 15.47 9.35
CA ASN A 226 7.96 16.46 8.27
C ASN A 226 6.53 17.02 8.11
N HIS A 227 5.52 16.35 8.67
CA HIS A 227 4.13 16.78 8.65
C HIS A 227 3.67 17.42 9.97
N VAL A 228 4.54 17.49 10.98
CA VAL A 228 4.21 18.22 12.21
C VAL A 228 4.04 19.71 11.87
N GLY A 229 2.93 20.27 12.34
CA GLY A 229 2.52 21.64 12.02
C GLY A 229 1.51 21.72 10.87
N ASP A 230 1.33 20.68 10.06
CA ASP A 230 0.36 20.69 8.97
C ASP A 230 -1.09 20.59 9.47
N THR A 231 -2.04 21.13 8.68
CA THR A 231 -3.47 20.81 8.83
C THR A 231 -3.85 19.79 7.79
N VAL A 232 -4.31 18.62 8.24
CA VAL A 232 -4.68 17.50 7.39
C VAL A 232 -6.09 17.01 7.71
N SER A 233 -6.78 16.45 6.72
CA SER A 233 -8.04 15.76 6.98
C SER A 233 -7.80 14.36 7.53
N VAL A 234 -8.48 13.99 8.61
CA VAL A 234 -8.39 12.67 9.25
C VAL A 234 -9.75 12.00 9.25
N LEU A 235 -9.82 10.76 8.74
CA LEU A 235 -11.01 9.90 8.90
C LEU A 235 -10.84 9.10 10.19
N PHE A 236 -11.72 9.32 11.17
CA PHE A 236 -11.68 8.63 12.46
C PHE A 236 -12.48 7.33 12.44
N GLU A 237 -11.92 6.28 13.04
CA GLU A 237 -12.45 4.91 12.97
C GLU A 237 -12.72 4.37 14.37
N ASP A 238 -11.74 4.43 15.26
CA ASP A 238 -11.81 3.76 16.56
C ASP A 238 -11.55 4.74 17.71
N ASN A 239 -12.10 4.43 18.89
CA ASN A 239 -11.72 5.08 20.14
C ASN A 239 -11.14 4.02 21.09
N GLU A 240 -9.88 4.18 21.43
CA GLU A 240 -9.19 3.31 22.38
C GLU A 240 -8.57 4.15 23.49
N HIS A 241 -8.88 3.82 24.74
CA HIS A 241 -8.31 4.47 25.93
C HIS A 241 -8.44 6.02 25.93
N GLY A 242 -9.53 6.55 25.36
CA GLY A 242 -9.81 7.99 25.32
C GLY A 242 -9.19 8.72 24.12
N TYR A 243 -8.49 8.00 23.23
CA TYR A 243 -7.95 8.55 21.99
C TYR A 243 -8.76 8.07 20.79
N TRP A 244 -9.29 9.01 20.03
CA TRP A 244 -9.83 8.75 18.71
C TRP A 244 -8.68 8.57 17.73
N THR A 245 -8.66 7.41 17.07
CA THR A 245 -7.65 7.03 16.09
C THR A 245 -8.24 7.10 14.68
N GLY A 246 -7.48 7.64 13.75
CA GLY A 246 -7.86 7.75 12.36
C GLY A 246 -6.68 7.82 11.42
N HIS A 247 -6.99 7.91 10.13
CA HIS A 247 -5.98 7.94 9.06
C HIS A 247 -6.16 9.16 8.15
N THR A 248 -5.02 9.74 7.75
CA THR A 248 -4.96 10.78 6.72
C THR A 248 -5.09 10.18 5.31
N GLY A 249 -5.18 11.05 4.30
CA GLY A 249 -5.17 10.63 2.90
C GLY A 249 -3.90 9.84 2.54
N ASN A 250 -2.73 10.33 2.94
CA ASN A 250 -1.44 9.66 2.76
C ASN A 250 -1.13 8.57 3.81
N TYR A 251 -2.16 8.10 4.53
CA TYR A 251 -2.11 6.93 5.40
C TYR A 251 -1.19 7.07 6.63
N MET A 252 -1.10 8.30 7.15
CA MET A 252 -0.54 8.55 8.47
C MET A 252 -1.60 8.27 9.54
N LYS A 253 -1.18 7.57 10.60
CA LYS A 253 -2.02 7.31 11.78
C LYS A 253 -2.00 8.53 12.69
N VAL A 254 -3.19 9.05 13.00
CA VAL A 254 -3.39 10.24 13.84
C VAL A 254 -4.28 9.89 15.02
N GLN A 255 -3.93 10.41 16.19
CA GLN A 255 -4.71 10.35 17.41
C GLN A 255 -5.06 11.74 17.92
N VAL A 256 -6.31 11.90 18.36
CA VAL A 256 -6.82 13.11 19.01
C VAL A 256 -7.66 12.75 20.21
N THR A 257 -7.83 13.67 21.15
CA THR A 257 -8.81 13.55 22.23
C THR A 257 -10.09 14.29 21.83
N SER A 258 -11.24 13.74 22.19
CA SER A 258 -12.54 14.41 22.01
C SER A 258 -13.57 13.81 22.95
N SER A 259 -14.44 14.66 23.50
CA SER A 259 -15.62 14.25 24.27
C SER A 259 -16.78 13.82 23.38
N GLN A 260 -16.73 14.12 22.07
CA GLN A 260 -17.73 13.72 21.09
C GLN A 260 -17.33 12.43 20.40
N THR A 261 -18.32 11.72 19.84
CA THR A 261 -18.05 10.57 18.98
C THR A 261 -17.53 11.03 17.62
N LEU A 262 -16.35 10.56 17.21
CA LEU A 262 -15.75 10.92 15.91
C LEU A 262 -15.88 9.79 14.88
N HIS A 263 -16.46 8.65 15.25
CA HIS A 263 -16.53 7.49 14.36
C HIS A 263 -17.11 7.88 12.99
N ASN A 264 -16.39 7.52 11.93
CA ASN A 264 -16.75 7.78 10.53
C ASN A 264 -16.89 9.27 10.18
N GLN A 265 -16.24 10.15 10.94
CA GLN A 265 -16.12 11.58 10.62
C GLN A 265 -14.78 11.88 9.96
N ILE A 266 -14.80 12.81 9.00
CA ILE A 266 -13.60 13.36 8.39
C ILE A 266 -13.47 14.80 8.86
N LEU A 267 -12.45 15.08 9.67
CA LEU A 267 -12.27 16.39 10.30
C LEU A 267 -10.87 16.95 10.00
N PRO A 268 -10.72 18.28 9.88
CA PRO A 268 -9.41 18.92 9.83
C PRO A 268 -8.73 18.81 11.20
N VAL A 269 -7.46 18.38 11.19
CA VAL A 269 -6.64 18.22 12.38
C VAL A 269 -5.32 18.96 12.16
N ARG A 270 -4.94 19.82 13.10
CA ARG A 270 -3.57 20.35 13.17
C ARG A 270 -2.68 19.30 13.84
N LEU A 271 -1.64 18.86 13.14
CA LEU A 271 -0.66 17.91 13.67
C LEU A 271 0.31 18.65 14.58
N ILE A 272 0.48 18.19 15.82
CA ILE A 272 1.26 18.89 16.87
C ILE A 272 2.57 18.19 17.16
N GLU A 273 2.56 16.87 17.27
CA GLU A 273 3.75 16.09 17.56
C GLU A 273 3.61 14.66 17.06
N THR A 274 4.71 13.94 17.02
CA THR A 274 4.73 12.50 16.76
C THR A 274 5.35 11.76 17.93
N ARG A 275 4.72 10.65 18.34
CA ARG A 275 5.23 9.76 19.38
C ARG A 275 5.22 8.34 18.84
N GLY A 276 6.42 7.79 18.61
CA GLY A 276 6.56 6.46 18.00
C GLY A 276 6.06 6.45 16.55
N ASP A 277 5.00 5.69 16.29
CA ASP A 277 4.41 5.47 14.97
C ASP A 277 3.04 6.16 14.79
N THR A 278 2.75 7.15 15.64
CA THR A 278 1.46 7.83 15.72
C THR A 278 1.67 9.34 15.85
N LEU A 279 0.94 10.12 15.04
CA LEU A 279 0.84 11.57 15.16
C LEU A 279 -0.26 11.94 16.15
N PHE A 280 -0.02 12.97 16.95
CA PHE A 280 -1.00 13.57 17.84
C PHE A 280 -1.38 14.96 17.32
N GLY A 281 -2.65 15.29 17.41
CA GLY A 281 -3.15 16.56 16.91
C GLY A 281 -4.40 17.06 17.61
N GLU A 282 -4.85 18.23 17.17
CA GLU A 282 -6.03 18.91 17.67
C GLU A 282 -7.02 19.14 16.51
N ILE A 283 -8.29 18.87 16.75
CA ILE A 283 -9.38 19.11 15.79
C ILE A 283 -9.59 20.62 15.68
N LEU A 284 -9.76 21.12 14.46
CA LEU A 284 -10.06 22.53 14.17
C LEU A 284 -11.56 22.79 14.03
#